data_AF-A0A7W6K4X2-F1
#
_entry.id   AF-A0A7W6K4X2-F1
#
_cell.length_a   1.000
_cell.length_b   1.000
_cell.length_c   1.000
_cell.angle_alpha   90.00
_cell.angle_beta   90.00
_cell.angle_gamma   90.00
#
_symmetry.space_group_name_H-M   'P 1'
#
loop_
_entity.id
_entity.type
_entity.pdbx_description
1 polymer ?
#
loop_
_entity_poly.entity_id
_entity_poly.type
_entity_poly.pdbx_seq_one_letter_code
_entity_poly.pdbx_strand_id
1 'polypeptide(L)' 'MKLRIGTPKEVFLGESRVAMTPESAFQLQKLGHGCVLESGAGLAAGFTDEAYRKAGVEVVDSAEALFASVDVIAKV' A
#
# COMPACT_ATOMS: atom_id res chain seq x y z
N MET A 1 -10.92 0.93 16.70
CA MET A 1 -10.00 2.06 16.45
C MET A 1 -9.61 2.02 14.98
N LYS A 2 -9.68 3.14 14.26
CA LYS A 2 -9.36 3.21 12.82
C LYS A 2 -7.86 3.48 12.67
N LEU A 3 -7.12 2.51 12.12
CA LEU A 3 -5.70 2.63 11.81
C LEU A 3 -5.49 2.94 10.33
N ARG A 4 -4.38 3.60 10.00
CA ARG A 4 -3.85 3.77 8.64
C ARG A 4 -2.70 2.79 8.44
N ILE A 5 -2.85 1.90 7.46
CA ILE A 5 -1.90 0.83 7.15
C ILE A 5 -1.22 1.16 5.82
N GLY A 6 0.11 1.23 5.83
CA GLY A 6 0.93 1.65 4.69
C GLY A 6 1.74 0.51 4.09
N THR A 7 1.89 0.50 2.77
CA THR A 7 2.85 -0.35 2.06
C THR A 7 3.74 0.48 1.14
N PRO A 8 5.04 0.62 1.45
CA PRO A 8 6.00 1.29 0.57
C PRO A 8 6.43 0.38 -0.57
N LYS A 9 7.15 0.94 -1.53
CA LYS A 9 7.81 0.20 -2.60
C LYS A 9 9.01 -0.57 -2.05
N GLU A 10 9.19 -1.80 -2.52
CA GLU A 10 10.37 -2.58 -2.18
C GLU A 10 11.60 -2.09 -2.93
N VAL A 11 12.73 -2.02 -2.21
CA VAL A 11 14.00 -1.47 -2.71
C VAL A 11 15.09 -2.53 -2.88
N PHE A 12 14.84 -3.75 -2.38
CA PHE A 12 15.80 -4.83 -2.49
C PHE A 12 15.85 -5.34 -3.93
N LEU A 13 17.07 -5.54 -4.44
CA LEU A 13 17.28 -5.95 -5.83
C LEU A 13 16.63 -7.32 -6.09
N GLY A 14 15.75 -7.38 -7.08
CA GLY A 14 15.03 -8.61 -7.45
C GLY A 14 13.78 -8.89 -6.62
N GLU A 15 13.45 -8.04 -5.66
CA GLU A 15 12.16 -8.13 -4.96
C GLU A 15 11.04 -7.57 -5.84
N SER A 16 10.10 -8.43 -6.19
CA SER A 16 8.95 -8.10 -7.05
C SER A 16 7.62 -8.21 -6.32
N ARG A 17 7.60 -8.62 -5.05
CA ARG A 17 6.39 -8.73 -4.24
C ARG A 17 5.99 -7.37 -3.67
N VAL A 18 4.77 -7.31 -3.17
CA VAL A 18 4.21 -6.17 -2.45
C VAL A 18 3.44 -6.68 -1.23
N ALA A 19 3.55 -6.01 -0.10
CA ALA A 19 2.99 -6.51 1.16
C ALA A 19 1.46 -6.36 1.28
N MET A 20 0.85 -5.53 0.43
CA MET A 20 -0.60 -5.31 0.38
C MET A 20 -1.06 -5.30 -1.08
N THR A 21 -2.00 -6.17 -1.43
CA THR A 21 -2.65 -6.20 -2.75
C THR A 21 -3.92 -5.34 -2.71
N PRO A 22 -4.51 -4.97 -3.87
CA PRO A 22 -5.81 -4.29 -3.88
C PRO A 22 -6.90 -5.08 -3.16
N GLU A 23 -6.88 -6.41 -3.27
CA GLU A 23 -7.83 -7.29 -2.58
C GLU A 23 -7.63 -7.28 -1.06
N SER A 24 -6.39 -7.41 -0.57
CA SER A 24 -6.15 -7.39 0.88
C SER A 24 -6.44 -6.02 1.49
N ALA A 25 -6.15 -4.93 0.76
CA ALA A 25 -6.53 -3.57 1.15
C ALA A 25 -8.05 -3.43 1.32
N PHE A 26 -8.83 -3.99 0.39
CA PHE A 26 -10.29 -4.01 0.51
C PHE A 26 -10.78 -4.76 1.76
N GLN A 27 -10.13 -5.87 2.13
CA GLN A 27 -10.47 -6.58 3.37
C GLN A 27 -10.12 -5.76 4.62
N LEU A 28 -8.97 -5.08 4.64
CA LEU A 28 -8.59 -4.17 5.73
C LEU A 28 -9.57 -3.00 5.87
N GLN A 29 -10.04 -2.45 4.76
CA GLN A 29 -11.05 -1.40 4.74
C GLN A 29 -12.40 -1.88 5.27
N LYS A 30 -12.80 -3.12 4.99
CA LYS A 30 -14.02 -3.73 5.58
C LYS A 30 -13.95 -3.82 7.10
N LEU A 31 -12.75 -3.99 7.67
CA LEU A 31 -12.51 -3.95 9.11
C LEU A 31 -12.47 -2.52 9.68
N GLY A 32 -12.60 -1.51 8.81
CA GLY A 32 -12.65 -0.10 9.19
C GLY A 32 -11.30 0.62 9.16
N HIS A 33 -10.27 0.04 8.56
CA HIS A 33 -8.93 0.63 8.46
C HIS A 33 -8.72 1.40 7.15
N GLY A 34 -7.90 2.45 7.18
CA GLY A 34 -7.42 3.13 5.99
C GLY A 34 -6.20 2.43 5.41
N CYS A 35 -6.06 2.42 4.09
CA CYS A 35 -4.91 1.84 3.40
C CYS A 35 -4.20 2.92 2.57
N VAL A 36 -2.87 2.93 2.64
CA VAL A 36 -2.00 3.87 1.94
C VAL A 36 -0.91 3.08 1.20
N LEU A 37 -0.56 3.49 -0.01
CA LEU A 37 0.45 2.86 -0.86
C LEU A 37 1.40 3.93 -1.40
N GLU A 38 2.69 3.63 -1.47
CA GLU A 38 3.62 4.41 -2.28
C GLU A 38 3.38 4.13 -3.78
N SER A 39 3.39 5.18 -4.61
CA SER A 39 3.22 5.06 -6.06
C SER A 39 4.21 4.06 -6.67
N GLY A 40 3.69 3.14 -7.48
CA GLY A 40 4.47 2.10 -8.15
C GLY A 40 4.89 0.92 -7.26
N ALA A 41 4.56 0.89 -5.97
CA ALA A 41 4.94 -0.21 -5.07
C ALA A 41 4.43 -1.58 -5.52
N GLY A 42 3.23 -1.63 -6.11
CA GLY A 42 2.63 -2.88 -6.61
C GLY A 42 2.99 -3.26 -8.04
N LEU A 43 3.73 -2.41 -8.77
CA LEU A 43 3.87 -2.57 -10.23
C LEU A 43 4.61 -3.86 -10.60
N ALA A 44 5.70 -4.18 -9.90
CA ALA A 44 6.47 -5.40 -10.12
C ALA A 44 5.66 -6.67 -9.75
N ALA A 45 4.69 -6.54 -8.86
CA ALA A 45 3.75 -7.59 -8.47
C ALA A 45 2.53 -7.71 -9.39
N GLY A 46 2.43 -6.86 -10.43
CA GLY A 46 1.33 -6.88 -11.39
C GLY A 46 0.13 -6.00 -11.03
N PHE A 47 0.24 -5.12 -10.03
CA PHE A 47 -0.83 -4.24 -9.58
C PHE A 47 -0.51 -2.77 -9.90
N THR A 48 -1.35 -2.12 -10.71
CA THR A 48 -1.18 -0.69 -11.04
C THR A 48 -1.70 0.20 -9.93
N ASP A 49 -1.16 1.42 -9.82
CA ASP A 49 -1.69 2.44 -8.90
C ASP A 49 -3.17 2.72 -9.13
N GLU A 50 -3.66 2.62 -10.37
CA GLU A 50 -5.07 2.75 -10.69
C GLU A 50 -5.91 1.64 -10.04
N ALA A 51 -5.41 0.40 -10.00
CA ALA A 51 -6.08 -0.70 -9.32
C ALA A 51 -6.20 -0.44 -7.81
N TYR A 52 -5.16 0.11 -7.19
CA TYR A 52 -5.20 0.53 -5.78
C TYR A 52 -6.19 1.67 -5.54
N ARG A 53 -6.18 2.72 -6.37
CA ARG A 53 -7.15 3.82 -6.28
C ARG A 53 -8.59 3.34 -6.45
N LYS A 54 -8.85 2.41 -7.38
CA LYS A 54 -10.16 1.77 -7.56
C LYS A 54 -10.59 0.95 -6.35
N ALA A 55 -9.63 0.35 -5.64
CA ALA A 55 -9.85 -0.34 -4.37
C ALA A 55 -9.91 0.62 -3.16
N GLY A 56 -9.98 1.95 -3.36
CA GLY A 56 -10.08 2.93 -2.29
C GLY A 56 -8.80 3.15 -1.49
N VAL A 57 -7.65 2.68 -1.98
CA VAL A 57 -6.35 2.90 -1.37
C VAL A 57 -5.83 4.30 -1.75
N GLU A 58 -5.35 5.04 -0.75
CA GLU A 58 -4.67 6.31 -0.96
C GLU A 58 -3.28 6.04 -1.53
N VAL A 59 -2.94 6.61 -2.69
CA VAL A 59 -1.62 6.46 -3.30
C VAL A 59 -0.84 7.76 -3.14
N VAL A 60 0.31 7.69 -2.48
CA VAL A 60 1.21 8.83 -2.21
C VAL A 60 2.49 8.75 -3.03
N ASP A 61 3.12 9.88 -3.30
CA ASP A 61 4.22 9.97 -4.26
C ASP A 61 5.58 9.47 -3.75
N SER A 62 5.73 9.26 -2.43
CA SER A 62 7.01 8.81 -1.86
C SER A 62 6.87 8.00 -0.57
N ALA A 63 7.91 7.24 -0.25
CA ALA A 63 8.03 6.47 0.99
C ALA A 63 7.98 7.38 2.23
N GLU A 64 8.59 8.57 2.17
CA GLU A 64 8.58 9.53 3.28
C GLU A 64 7.16 10.02 3.59
N ALA A 65 6.37 10.35 2.57
CA ALA A 65 4.98 10.74 2.73
C ALA A 65 4.14 9.59 3.31
N LEU A 66 4.43 8.35 2.90
CA LEU A 66 3.79 7.15 3.45
C LEU A 66 4.12 6.99 4.94
N PHE A 67 5.41 6.97 5.31
CA PHE A 67 5.84 6.76 6.69
C PHE A 67 5.33 7.84 7.64
N ALA A 68 5.21 9.09 7.17
CA ALA A 68 4.65 10.18 7.97
C ALA A 68 3.13 10.10 8.17
N SER A 69 2.41 9.28 7.39
CA SER A 69 0.95 9.28 7.34
C SER A 69 0.28 7.99 7.83
N VAL A 70 1.04 6.99 8.31
CA VAL A 70 0.49 5.67 8.69
C VAL A 70 0.86 5.26 10.11
N ASP A 71 -0.03 4.47 10.73
CA ASP A 71 0.18 3.90 12.06
C ASP A 71 0.93 2.56 12.01
N VAL A 72 0.77 1.83 10.90
CA VAL A 72 1.35 0.49 10.69
C VAL A 72 1.96 0.42 9.30
N ILE A 73 3.16 -0.15 9.21
CA ILE A 73 3.84 -0.42 7.94
C ILE A 73 3.82 -1.94 7.68
N ALA A 74 3.31 -2.35 6.53
CA ALA A 74 3.47 -3.68 5.98
C ALA A 74 4.52 -3.65 4.87
N LYS A 75 5.58 -4.44 5.03
CA LYS A 75 6.72 -4.58 4.12
C LYS A 75 7.05 -6.05 3.88
N VAL A 76 7.78 -6.33 2.80
CA VAL A 76 8.35 -7.64 2.47
C VAL A 76 9.68 -7.85 3.18
#